data_AF-F3LH77-F1
#
_entry.id   AF-F3LH77-F1
#
_cell.length_a   1.000
_cell.length_b   1.000
_cell.length_c   1.000
_cell.angle_alpha   90.00
_cell.angle_beta   90.00
_cell.angle_gamma   90.00
#
_symmetry.space_group_name_H-M   'P 1'
#
loop_
_entity.id
_entity.type
_entity.pdbx_description
1 polymer ?
#
loop_
_entity_poly.entity_id
_entity_poly.type
_entity_poly.pdbx_seq_one_letter_code
_entity_poly.pdbx_strand_id
1 'polypeptide(L)'
;MLAEQQTIQNKNHHTPADIDFVLRQIINKKVKQEKVKYDELAKFIANDVALRFSRIHHLVEQGILSQQAFDKLVEKNTPSRAYIGKYALGQSICIRYTNSIAMALGVNYTVEAYDAAQDTLRELELHGRI
;
A
#
# COMPACT_ATOMS: atom_id res chain seq x y z
N MET A 1 -1.91 -4.79 -48.93
CA MET A 1 -2.54 -3.70 -48.16
C MET A 1 -2.63 -4.15 -46.72
N LEU A 2 -1.82 -3.52 -45.87
CA LEU A 2 -1.75 -3.76 -44.42
C LEU A 2 -3.01 -3.21 -43.77
N ALA A 3 -3.71 -4.04 -43.00
CA ALA A 3 -4.62 -3.58 -41.98
C ALA A 3 -4.22 -4.29 -40.68
N GLU A 4 -3.22 -3.71 -40.03
CA GLU A 4 -2.87 -4.02 -38.65
C GLU A 4 -4.12 -3.81 -37.80
N GLN A 5 -4.69 -4.92 -37.31
CA GLN A 5 -5.66 -4.88 -36.24
C GLN A 5 -4.95 -4.29 -35.02
N GLN A 6 -5.18 -2.99 -34.82
CA GLN A 6 -4.83 -2.28 -33.60
C GLN A 6 -5.40 -3.08 -32.43
N THR A 7 -4.50 -3.73 -31.70
CA THR A 7 -4.76 -4.24 -30.36
C THR A 7 -5.08 -3.02 -29.50
N ILE A 8 -6.37 -2.76 -29.29
CA ILE A 8 -6.83 -1.86 -28.25
C ILE A 8 -6.40 -2.51 -26.94
N GLN A 9 -5.19 -2.21 -26.49
CA GLN A 9 -4.81 -2.42 -25.10
C GLN A 9 -5.77 -1.55 -24.29
N ASN A 10 -6.82 -2.16 -23.75
CA ASN A 10 -7.61 -1.60 -22.66
C ASN A 10 -6.66 -1.40 -21.47
N LYS A 11 -5.91 -0.29 -21.47
CA LYS A 11 -5.31 0.25 -20.26
C LYS A 11 -6.48 0.74 -19.42
N ASN A 12 -7.05 -0.15 -18.61
CA ASN A 12 -7.99 0.19 -17.55
C ASN A 12 -7.25 1.13 -16.57
N HIS A 13 -7.31 2.43 -16.85
CA HIS A 13 -6.87 3.45 -15.91
C HIS A 13 -7.92 3.50 -14.82
N HIS A 14 -7.75 2.69 -13.78
CA HIS A 14 -8.62 2.79 -12.61
C HIS A 14 -8.35 4.14 -11.95
N THR A 15 -9.41 4.94 -11.78
CA THR A 15 -9.30 6.18 -11.02
C THR A 15 -9.07 5.85 -9.54
N PRO A 16 -8.49 6.76 -8.73
CA PRO A 16 -8.39 6.56 -7.29
C PRO A 16 -9.74 6.20 -6.64
N ALA A 17 -10.83 6.78 -7.12
CA ALA A 17 -12.18 6.49 -6.63
C ALA A 17 -12.65 5.05 -6.94
N ASP A 18 -12.30 4.51 -8.11
CA ASP A 18 -12.61 3.12 -8.49
C ASP A 18 -11.86 2.14 -7.59
N ILE A 19 -10.61 2.44 -7.28
CA ILE A 19 -9.80 1.56 -6.44
C ILE A 19 -10.26 1.64 -4.98
N ASP A 20 -10.59 2.84 -4.49
CA ASP A 20 -11.22 3.02 -3.19
C ASP A 20 -12.53 2.24 -3.08
N PHE A 21 -13.34 2.22 -4.15
CA PHE A 21 -14.55 1.43 -4.21
C PHE A 21 -14.25 -0.08 -4.13
N VAL A 22 -13.33 -0.59 -4.96
CA VAL A 22 -12.91 -1.99 -4.96
C VAL A 22 -12.38 -2.43 -3.60
N LEU A 23 -11.49 -1.65 -2.99
CA LEU A 23 -10.93 -1.96 -1.67
C LEU A 23 -12.00 -2.00 -0.58
N ARG A 24 -12.96 -1.07 -0.62
CA ARG A 24 -14.11 -1.09 0.29
C ARG A 24 -14.93 -2.35 0.11
N GLN A 25 -15.18 -2.80 -1.11
CA GLN A 25 -15.90 -4.06 -1.36
C GLN A 25 -15.14 -5.27 -0.82
N ILE A 26 -13.82 -5.34 -1.05
CA ILE A 26 -12.99 -6.44 -0.57
C ILE A 26 -12.95 -6.47 0.97
N ILE A 27 -12.73 -5.33 1.62
CA ILE A 27 -12.73 -5.25 3.09
C ILE A 27 -14.10 -5.64 3.65
N ASN A 28 -15.19 -5.12 3.06
CA ASN A 28 -16.54 -5.47 3.50
C ASN A 28 -16.85 -6.96 3.28
N LYS A 29 -16.40 -7.56 2.18
CA LYS A 29 -16.51 -9.01 1.94
C LYS A 29 -15.80 -9.79 3.03
N LYS A 30 -14.54 -9.45 3.32
CA LYS A 30 -13.74 -10.11 4.37
C LYS A 30 -14.42 -10.02 5.74
N VAL A 31 -14.89 -8.85 6.12
CA VAL A 31 -15.46 -8.63 7.46
C VAL A 31 -16.88 -9.18 7.58
N LYS A 32 -17.76 -8.94 6.58
CA LYS A 32 -19.18 -9.27 6.68
C LYS A 32 -19.49 -10.70 6.25
N GLN A 33 -18.81 -11.20 5.22
CA GLN A 33 -19.05 -12.53 4.65
C GLN A 33 -18.07 -13.55 5.20
N GLU A 34 -16.76 -13.27 5.14
CA GLU A 34 -15.70 -14.19 5.63
C GLU A 34 -15.50 -14.11 7.15
N LYS A 35 -16.20 -13.19 7.84
CA LYS A 35 -16.16 -12.98 9.30
C LYS A 35 -14.77 -12.67 9.87
N VAL A 36 -13.85 -12.18 9.03
CA VAL A 36 -12.51 -11.74 9.45
C VAL A 36 -12.64 -10.53 10.36
N LYS A 37 -11.98 -10.58 11.53
CA LYS A 37 -11.99 -9.45 12.46
C LYS A 37 -11.10 -8.33 11.91
N TYR A 38 -11.47 -7.07 12.17
CA TYR A 38 -10.62 -5.93 11.80
C TYR A 38 -9.21 -6.01 12.40
N ASP A 39 -9.05 -6.63 13.57
CA ASP A 39 -7.75 -6.83 14.19
C ASP A 39 -6.88 -7.82 13.39
N GLU A 40 -7.48 -8.87 12.83
CA GLU A 40 -6.78 -9.86 11.98
C GLU A 40 -6.38 -9.23 10.66
N LEU A 41 -7.27 -8.43 10.07
CA LEU A 41 -6.99 -7.68 8.84
C LEU A 41 -5.87 -6.64 9.05
N ALA A 42 -5.89 -5.93 10.17
CA ALA A 42 -4.84 -4.97 10.52
C ALA A 42 -3.48 -5.66 10.71
N LYS A 43 -3.45 -6.81 11.41
CA LYS A 43 -2.23 -7.62 11.57
C LYS A 43 -1.70 -8.12 10.23
N PHE A 44 -2.58 -8.58 9.35
CA PHE A 44 -2.21 -9.03 8.02
C PHE A 44 -1.56 -7.91 7.21
N ILE A 45 -2.17 -6.72 7.18
CA ILE A 45 -1.60 -5.56 6.47
C ILE A 45 -0.28 -5.12 7.10
N ALA A 46 -0.19 -5.08 8.44
CA ALA A 46 1.04 -4.71 9.14
C ALA A 46 2.22 -5.66 8.82
N ASN A 47 1.96 -6.97 8.79
CA ASN A 47 2.97 -7.96 8.42
C ASN A 47 3.45 -7.78 6.99
N ASP A 48 2.53 -7.49 6.07
CA ASP A 48 2.84 -7.24 4.67
C ASP A 48 3.69 -5.95 4.50
N VAL A 49 3.34 -4.87 5.21
CA VAL A 49 4.15 -3.63 5.24
C VAL A 49 5.55 -3.93 5.78
N ALA A 50 5.66 -4.60 6.93
CA ALA A 50 6.95 -4.95 7.53
C ALA A 50 7.82 -5.81 6.60
N LEU A 51 7.21 -6.78 5.89
CA LEU A 51 7.91 -7.62 4.92
C LEU A 51 8.51 -6.80 3.78
N ARG A 52 7.80 -5.78 3.28
CA ARG A 52 8.34 -4.88 2.24
C ARG A 52 9.47 -4.02 2.77
N PHE A 53 9.31 -3.46 3.97
CA PHE A 53 10.33 -2.65 4.62
C PHE A 53 11.59 -3.44 4.98
N SER A 54 11.51 -4.77 5.13
CA SER A 54 12.69 -5.62 5.34
C SER A 54 13.71 -5.49 4.20
N ARG A 55 13.28 -5.15 2.97
CA ARG A 55 14.16 -4.92 1.81
C ARG A 55 15.14 -3.77 2.02
N ILE A 56 14.78 -2.78 2.83
CA ILE A 56 15.62 -1.62 3.14
C ILE A 56 16.25 -1.69 4.54
N HIS A 57 16.09 -2.82 5.25
CA HIS A 57 16.67 -3.01 6.59
C HIS A 57 18.21 -2.95 6.58
N HIS A 58 18.84 -3.33 5.46
CA HIS A 58 20.29 -3.21 5.28
C HIS A 58 20.81 -1.78 5.50
N LEU A 59 19.98 -0.74 5.33
CA LEU A 59 20.35 0.64 5.65
C LEU A 59 20.53 0.88 7.15
N VAL A 60 19.83 0.11 7.99
CA VAL A 60 20.04 0.12 9.45
C VAL A 60 21.35 -0.56 9.80
N GLU A 61 21.63 -1.70 9.19
CA GLU A 61 22.86 -2.46 9.37
C GLU A 61 24.10 -1.67 8.95
N GLN A 62 23.98 -0.84 7.92
CA GLN A 62 25.04 0.06 7.43
C GLN A 62 25.17 1.35 8.25
N GLY A 63 24.32 1.58 9.25
CA GLY A 63 24.33 2.79 10.08
C GLY A 63 23.82 4.05 9.36
N ILE A 64 23.27 3.91 8.16
CA ILE A 64 22.67 4.99 7.37
C ILE A 64 21.35 5.46 8.00
N LEU A 65 20.55 4.52 8.50
CA LEU A 65 19.27 4.77 9.15
C LEU A 65 19.32 4.24 10.58
N SER A 66 18.84 5.01 11.56
CA SER A 66 18.71 4.47 12.92
C SER A 66 17.53 3.49 13.01
N GLN A 67 17.62 2.49 13.89
CA GLN A 67 16.50 1.56 14.16
C GLN A 67 15.21 2.33 14.50
N GLN A 68 15.31 3.36 15.33
CA GLN A 68 14.16 4.19 15.71
C GLN A 68 13.54 4.92 14.51
N ALA A 69 14.35 5.38 13.55
CA ALA A 69 13.83 6.02 12.34
C ALA A 69 13.17 5.01 11.41
N PHE A 70 13.75 3.81 11.30
CA PHE A 70 13.15 2.69 10.56
C PHE A 70 11.80 2.28 11.13
N ASP A 71 11.70 2.07 12.44
CA ASP A 71 10.46 1.68 13.11
C ASP A 71 9.35 2.72 12.88
N LYS A 72 9.70 4.02 12.97
CA LYS A 72 8.78 5.12 12.67
C LYS A 72 8.34 5.14 11.22
N LEU A 73 9.19 4.75 10.27
CA LEU A 73 8.83 4.64 8.86
C LEU A 73 7.83 3.50 8.64
N VAL A 74 8.07 2.33 9.24
CA VAL A 74 7.13 1.20 9.19
C VAL A 74 5.78 1.59 9.79
N GLU A 75 5.79 2.22 10.97
CA GLU A 75 4.58 2.69 11.66
C GLU A 75 3.79 3.68 10.81
N LYS A 76 4.46 4.69 10.23
CA LYS A 76 3.82 5.71 9.35
C LYS A 76 3.17 5.12 8.10
N ASN A 77 3.58 3.94 7.66
CA ASN A 77 3.02 3.26 6.50
C ASN A 77 2.04 2.13 6.88
N THR A 78 1.83 1.89 8.18
CA THR A 78 0.96 0.84 8.68
C THR A 78 -0.39 1.42 9.12
N PRO A 79 -1.50 1.13 8.42
CA PRO A 79 -2.81 1.59 8.83
C PRO A 79 -3.27 0.91 10.13
N SER A 80 -3.81 1.69 11.06
CA SER A 80 -4.39 1.16 12.28
C SER A 80 -5.72 0.43 12.01
N ARG A 81 -6.09 -0.48 12.90
CA ARG A 81 -7.42 -1.13 12.90
C ARG A 81 -8.57 -0.11 12.82
N ALA A 82 -8.48 0.97 13.60
CA ALA A 82 -9.50 2.02 13.61
C ALA A 82 -9.60 2.72 12.24
N TYR A 83 -8.45 2.96 11.58
CA TYR A 83 -8.43 3.52 10.23
C TYR A 83 -9.08 2.57 9.22
N ILE A 84 -8.74 1.28 9.23
CA ILE A 84 -9.34 0.28 8.31
C ILE A 84 -10.86 0.20 8.50
N GLY A 85 -11.34 0.28 9.75
CA GLY A 85 -12.77 0.33 10.06
C GLY A 85 -13.47 1.55 9.45
N LYS A 86 -12.90 2.75 9.64
CA LYS A 86 -13.40 4.00 9.03
C LYS A 86 -13.38 3.93 7.49
N TYR A 87 -12.28 3.42 6.93
CA TYR A 87 -12.11 3.26 5.50
C TYR A 87 -13.20 2.37 4.88
N ALA A 88 -13.52 1.24 5.53
CA ALA A 88 -14.59 0.33 5.10
C ALA A 88 -15.98 1.00 5.08
N LEU A 89 -16.19 2.05 5.90
CA LEU A 89 -17.41 2.87 5.95
C LEU A 89 -17.37 4.05 4.95
N GLY A 90 -16.32 4.16 4.14
CA GLY A 90 -16.14 5.27 3.20
C GLY A 90 -15.62 6.56 3.84
N GLN A 91 -15.08 6.48 5.06
CA GLN A 91 -14.54 7.61 5.78
C GLN A 91 -13.01 7.61 5.74
N SER A 92 -12.43 8.80 5.56
CA SER A 92 -10.98 9.08 5.55
C SER A 92 -10.20 8.45 4.38
N ILE A 93 -9.50 9.31 3.65
CA ILE A 93 -8.56 8.92 2.58
C ILE A 93 -7.17 9.40 3.00
N CYS A 94 -6.31 8.46 3.36
CA CYS A 94 -4.88 8.64 3.42
C CYS A 94 -4.28 7.77 2.32
N ILE A 95 -3.77 8.40 1.26
CA ILE A 95 -3.27 7.71 0.07
C ILE A 95 -2.22 6.65 0.42
N ARG A 96 -1.32 6.98 1.37
CA ARG A 96 -0.30 6.06 1.89
C ARG A 96 -0.92 4.78 2.45
N TYR A 97 -1.95 4.90 3.27
CA TYR A 97 -2.67 3.75 3.85
C TYR A 97 -3.53 3.02 2.82
N THR A 98 -4.17 3.73 1.90
CA THR A 98 -4.88 3.13 0.76
C THR A 98 -3.95 2.21 -0.03
N ASN A 99 -2.71 2.64 -0.28
CA ASN A 99 -1.71 1.84 -0.97
C ASN A 99 -1.28 0.61 -0.15
N SER A 100 -0.98 0.77 1.14
CA SER A 100 -0.66 -0.37 2.02
C SER A 100 -1.79 -1.40 2.04
N ILE A 101 -3.05 -0.96 2.10
CA ILE A 101 -4.23 -1.84 2.04
C ILE A 101 -4.33 -2.51 0.67
N ALA A 102 -4.20 -1.75 -0.43
CA ALA A 102 -4.32 -2.28 -1.79
C ALA A 102 -3.28 -3.36 -2.07
N MET A 103 -2.03 -3.07 -1.74
CA MET A 103 -0.93 -3.97 -1.98
C MET A 103 -1.01 -5.24 -1.14
N ALA A 104 -1.42 -5.13 0.14
CA ALA A 104 -1.65 -6.30 0.99
C ALA A 104 -2.81 -7.17 0.47
N LEU A 105 -3.85 -6.56 -0.09
CA LEU A 105 -5.01 -7.25 -0.65
C LEU A 105 -4.85 -7.70 -2.11
N GLY A 106 -3.67 -7.51 -2.70
CA GLY A 106 -3.38 -7.91 -4.09
C GLY A 106 -4.15 -7.11 -5.15
N VAL A 107 -4.54 -5.88 -4.85
CA VAL A 107 -5.21 -4.99 -5.79
C VAL A 107 -4.17 -4.11 -6.48
N ASN A 108 -4.10 -4.20 -7.81
CA ASN A 108 -3.23 -3.36 -8.63
C ASN A 108 -3.76 -1.92 -8.63
N TYR A 109 -3.25 -1.08 -7.71
CA TYR A 109 -3.53 0.35 -7.67
C TYR A 109 -2.67 1.05 -8.74
N THR A 110 -3.30 1.53 -9.82
CA THR A 110 -2.66 2.14 -11.00
C THR A 110 -2.28 3.61 -10.78
N VAL A 111 -1.63 3.95 -9.66
CA VAL A 111 -0.58 4.97 -9.72
C VAL A 111 0.68 4.15 -9.88
N GLU A 112 1.07 3.90 -11.13
CA GLU A 112 2.12 2.94 -11.51
C GLU A 112 3.31 3.02 -10.54
N ALA A 113 3.40 2.03 -9.64
CA ALA A 113 4.50 1.78 -8.71
C ALA A 113 4.74 2.75 -7.53
N TYR A 114 3.70 3.16 -6.76
CA TYR A 114 3.96 3.66 -5.40
C TYR A 114 4.36 2.50 -4.46
N ASP A 115 5.66 2.30 -4.29
CA ASP A 115 6.23 1.49 -3.20
C ASP A 115 6.78 2.45 -2.14
N ALA A 116 6.18 2.45 -0.94
CA ALA A 116 6.57 3.35 0.15
C ALA A 116 8.05 3.19 0.55
N ALA A 117 8.64 2.01 0.37
CA ALA A 117 10.06 1.79 0.61
C ALA A 117 10.91 2.43 -0.49
N GLN A 118 10.49 2.35 -1.75
CA GLN A 118 11.15 3.02 -2.89
C GLN A 118 11.02 4.54 -2.80
N ASP A 119 9.86 5.04 -2.39
CA ASP A 119 9.62 6.48 -2.19
C ASP A 119 10.51 7.03 -1.07
N THR A 120 10.63 6.30 0.05
CA THR A 120 11.55 6.65 1.14
C THR A 120 13.01 6.60 0.69
N LEU A 121 13.42 5.58 -0.08
CA LEU A 121 14.76 5.51 -0.68
C LEU A 121 15.03 6.74 -1.54
N ARG A 122 14.06 7.10 -2.40
CA ARG A 122 14.17 8.27 -3.26
C ARG A 122 14.26 9.58 -2.48
N GLU A 123 13.50 9.74 -1.41
CA GLU A 123 13.61 10.89 -0.51
C GLU A 123 14.99 10.96 0.15
N LEU A 124 15.54 9.83 0.59
CA LEU A 124 16.88 9.77 1.20
C LEU A 124 17.99 10.14 0.20
N GLU A 125 17.90 9.66 -1.05
CA GLU A 125 18.78 10.05 -2.16
C GLU A 125 18.71 11.56 -2.44
N LEU A 126 17.49 12.11 -2.58
CA LEU A 126 17.28 13.53 -2.89
C LEU A 126 17.80 14.47 -1.81
N HIS A 127 17.81 14.02 -0.55
CA HIS A 127 18.32 14.77 0.59
C HIS A 127 19.79 14.49 0.93
N GLY A 128 20.52 13.74 0.08
CA GLY A 128 21.95 13.45 0.26
C GLY A 128 22.27 12.67 1.53
N ARG A 129 21.31 11.85 2.00
CA ARG A 129 21.47 10.98 3.18
C ARG A 129 21.98 9.59 2.82
N ILE A 130 21.91 9.25 1.53
CA ILE A 130 22.54 8.11 0.84
C ILE A 130 22.99 8.55 -0.53
#